data_AF-A0A7D5H3M2-F1
#
_entry.id   AF-A0A7D5H3M2-F1
#
_cell.length_a   1.000
_cell.length_b   1.000
_cell.length_c   1.000
_cell.angle_alpha   90.00
_cell.angle_beta   90.00
_cell.angle_gamma   90.00
#
_symmetry.space_group_name_H-M   'P 1'
#
loop_
_entity.id
_entity.type
_entity.pdbx_description
1 polymer ?
#
loop_
_entity_poly.entity_id
_entity_poly.type
_entity_poly.pdbx_seq_one_letter_code
_entity_poly.pdbx_strand_id
1 'polypeptide(L)'
;MRFWGVLVLTLASSQAWAQACVVHSHAERLDVKVCQENRNMPQKLFHDGFCEPNLPGQKVDVAFVDQCPAGAFGVCSNAHVDNMPYRQDIHYYGVATDAAYLQPFCEQRSQGTWLKP
;
A
#
# COMPACT_ATOMS: atom_id res chain seq x y z
N MET A 1 49.61 22.69 -8.60
CA MET A 1 49.21 21.29 -8.34
C MET A 1 48.94 21.10 -6.86
N ARG A 2 47.68 21.01 -6.45
CA ARG A 2 47.25 20.31 -5.23
C ARG A 2 45.72 20.22 -5.29
N PHE A 3 45.33 19.18 -6.00
CA PHE A 3 43.99 18.63 -6.17
C PHE A 3 43.26 18.61 -4.81
N TRP A 4 42.11 19.27 -4.74
CA TRP A 4 40.80 18.61 -4.96
C TRP A 4 40.41 17.72 -3.77
N GLY A 5 40.12 18.35 -2.64
CA GLY A 5 39.37 17.74 -1.54
C GLY A 5 37.93 18.25 -1.56
N VAL A 6 37.26 18.19 -2.72
CA VAL A 6 35.82 18.45 -2.76
C VAL A 6 35.16 17.24 -2.12
N LEU A 7 34.65 17.50 -0.93
CA LEU A 7 33.76 16.68 -0.12
C LEU A 7 32.50 16.37 -0.95
N VAL A 8 32.55 15.37 -1.83
CA VAL A 8 31.36 14.87 -2.53
C VAL A 8 30.61 13.98 -1.55
N LEU A 9 29.79 14.59 -0.70
CA LEU A 9 28.62 13.91 -0.13
C LEU A 9 27.70 13.59 -1.31
N THR A 10 27.88 12.42 -1.92
CA THR A 10 26.80 11.81 -2.70
C THR A 10 25.69 11.48 -1.71
N LEU A 11 24.74 12.40 -1.57
CA LEU A 11 23.38 12.01 -1.19
C LEU A 11 22.94 11.00 -2.25
N ALA A 12 23.08 9.72 -1.92
CA ALA A 12 22.27 8.70 -2.54
C ALA A 12 20.83 9.03 -2.11
N SER A 13 20.18 9.91 -2.87
CA SER A 13 18.74 10.05 -2.86
C SER A 13 18.23 8.68 -3.27
N SER A 14 17.99 7.82 -2.29
CA SER A 14 17.02 6.74 -2.42
C SER A 14 15.76 7.45 -2.87
N GLN A 15 15.54 7.45 -4.17
CA GLN A 15 14.26 7.85 -4.71
C GLN A 15 13.29 6.89 -4.02
N ALA A 16 12.58 7.37 -3.02
CA ALA A 16 11.47 6.65 -2.46
C ALA A 16 10.45 6.66 -3.60
N TRP A 17 10.43 5.58 -4.39
CA TRP A 17 9.44 5.40 -5.43
C TRP A 17 8.17 5.03 -4.68
N ALA A 18 7.53 6.05 -4.11
CA ALA A 18 6.22 5.91 -3.53
C ALA A 18 5.33 5.34 -4.64
N GLN A 19 4.87 4.12 -4.43
CA GLN A 19 4.06 3.38 -5.37
C GLN A 19 2.86 2.90 -4.62
N ALA A 20 1.73 3.52 -4.92
CA ALA A 20 0.47 3.16 -4.35
C ALA A 20 -0.59 3.00 -5.43
N CYS A 21 -1.65 2.29 -5.09
CA CYS A 21 -2.80 2.12 -5.96
C CYS A 21 -4.07 2.10 -5.13
N VAL A 22 -4.99 2.96 -5.52
CA VAL A 22 -6.34 2.99 -4.98
C VAL A 22 -7.16 1.99 -5.80
N VAL A 23 -7.57 0.91 -5.16
CA VAL A 23 -8.43 -0.11 -5.72
C VAL A 23 -9.85 0.15 -5.21
N HIS A 24 -10.75 0.40 -6.15
CA HIS A 24 -12.16 0.60 -5.89
C HIS A 24 -12.93 -0.56 -6.53
N SER A 25 -13.45 -1.47 -5.69
CA SER A 25 -14.32 -2.54 -6.16
C SER A 25 -15.78 -2.11 -6.05
N HIS A 26 -16.48 -2.17 -7.18
CA HIS A 26 -17.90 -1.91 -7.27
C HIS A 26 -18.65 -3.24 -7.33
N ALA A 27 -19.37 -3.57 -6.26
CA ALA A 27 -20.32 -4.68 -6.21
C ALA A 27 -21.71 -4.18 -5.78
N GLU A 28 -22.79 -4.88 -6.18
CA GLU A 28 -24.18 -4.49 -5.90
C GLU A 28 -24.49 -4.24 -4.41
N ARG A 29 -23.70 -4.81 -3.49
CA ARG A 29 -23.96 -4.75 -2.04
C ARG A 29 -22.80 -4.25 -1.20
N LEU A 30 -21.60 -4.12 -1.76
CA LEU A 30 -20.42 -3.70 -1.00
C LEU A 30 -19.47 -2.91 -1.90
N ASP A 31 -19.47 -1.59 -1.72
CA ASP A 31 -18.51 -0.69 -2.32
C ASP A 31 -17.28 -0.67 -1.39
N VAL A 32 -16.16 -1.20 -1.88
CA VAL A 32 -14.92 -1.28 -1.10
C VAL A 32 -13.87 -0.44 -1.78
N LYS A 33 -13.37 0.55 -1.04
CA LYS A 33 -12.24 1.37 -1.44
C LYS A 33 -11.07 1.15 -0.49
N VAL A 34 -9.99 0.60 -1.06
CA VAL A 34 -8.72 0.40 -0.36
C VAL A 34 -7.59 1.03 -1.17
N CYS A 35 -6.53 1.44 -0.49
CA CYS A 35 -5.29 1.81 -1.16
C CYS A 35 -4.17 0.95 -0.61
N GLN A 36 -3.39 0.36 -1.52
CA GLN A 36 -2.19 -0.39 -1.18
C GLN A 36 -0.98 0.48 -1.46
N GLU A 37 -0.02 0.52 -0.56
CA GLU A 37 1.21 1.29 -0.69
C GLU A 37 2.42 0.38 -0.50
N ASN A 38 3.26 0.35 -1.53
CA ASN A 38 4.42 -0.50 -1.62
C ASN A 38 5.54 -0.04 -0.67
N ARG A 39 6.12 -0.97 0.11
CA ARG A 39 7.33 -0.70 0.91
C ARG A 39 8.60 -1.28 0.31
N ASN A 40 8.55 -2.51 -0.16
CA ASN A 40 9.75 -3.25 -0.59
C ASN A 40 9.51 -4.20 -1.77
N MET A 41 8.33 -4.16 -2.40
CA MET A 41 8.03 -4.96 -3.59
C MET A 41 8.70 -4.35 -4.82
N PRO A 42 9.19 -5.19 -5.75
CA PRO A 42 9.54 -4.74 -7.09
C PRO A 42 8.33 -4.08 -7.76
N GLN A 43 8.52 -2.91 -8.37
CA GLN A 43 7.43 -2.10 -8.95
C GLN A 43 6.51 -2.88 -9.88
N LYS A 44 7.09 -3.63 -10.82
CA LYS A 44 6.32 -4.40 -11.79
C LYS A 44 5.44 -5.45 -11.10
N LEU A 45 5.96 -6.08 -10.04
CA LEU A 45 5.21 -7.06 -9.27
C LEU A 45 4.08 -6.41 -8.47
N PHE A 46 4.33 -5.23 -7.91
CA PHE A 46 3.32 -4.46 -7.18
C PHE A 46 2.16 -4.06 -8.12
N HIS A 47 2.50 -3.47 -9.27
CA HIS A 47 1.54 -3.03 -10.28
C HIS A 47 0.70 -4.18 -10.83
N ASP A 48 1.34 -5.26 -11.27
CA ASP A 48 0.65 -6.34 -12.00
C ASP A 48 0.00 -7.36 -11.07
N GLY A 49 0.47 -7.49 -9.82
CA GLY A 49 0.05 -8.56 -8.91
C GLY A 49 -0.84 -8.13 -7.75
N PHE A 50 -0.71 -6.88 -7.29
CA PHE A 50 -1.38 -6.38 -6.08
C PHE A 50 -2.43 -5.33 -6.41
N CYS A 51 -2.06 -4.38 -7.27
CA CYS A 51 -2.93 -3.28 -7.67
C CYS A 51 -4.06 -3.69 -8.61
N GLU A 52 -3.95 -4.84 -9.29
CA GLU A 52 -4.95 -5.33 -10.23
C GLU A 52 -5.57 -6.66 -9.75
N PRO A 53 -6.38 -6.66 -8.68
CA PRO A 53 -7.05 -7.87 -8.24
C PRO A 53 -8.13 -8.25 -9.27
N ASN A 54 -7.94 -9.39 -9.94
CA ASN A 54 -8.97 -9.95 -10.81
C ASN A 54 -10.08 -10.59 -9.97
N LEU A 55 -11.08 -9.79 -9.58
CA LEU A 55 -12.25 -10.24 -8.82
C LEU A 55 -13.36 -10.69 -9.79
N PRO A 56 -13.65 -11.99 -9.91
CA PRO A 56 -14.64 -12.48 -10.85
C PRO A 56 -16.03 -11.91 -10.55
N GLY A 57 -16.65 -11.31 -11.57
CA GLY A 57 -18.00 -10.74 -11.49
C GLY A 57 -18.09 -9.36 -10.85
N GLN A 58 -16.97 -8.67 -10.58
CA GLN A 58 -16.94 -7.31 -10.04
C GLN A 58 -16.22 -6.35 -10.99
N LYS A 59 -16.70 -5.11 -11.06
CA LYS A 59 -15.96 -4.06 -11.75
C LYS A 59 -14.97 -3.45 -10.76
N VAL A 60 -13.69 -3.53 -11.09
CA VAL A 60 -12.61 -2.96 -10.27
C VAL A 60 -12.01 -1.79 -11.03
N ASP A 61 -12.05 -0.60 -10.43
CA ASP A 61 -11.39 0.59 -10.93
C ASP A 61 -10.10 0.82 -10.11
N VAL A 62 -8.97 0.93 -10.81
CA VAL A 62 -7.64 1.07 -10.20
C VAL A 62 -7.02 2.40 -10.60
N ALA A 63 -6.60 3.19 -9.61
CA ALA A 63 -5.87 4.43 -9.82
C ALA A 63 -4.48 4.35 -9.19
N PHE A 64 -3.45 4.42 -10.01
CA PHE A 64 -2.06 4.50 -9.55
C PHE A 64 -1.75 5.91 -9.07
N VAL A 65 -1.18 6.00 -7.88
CA VAL A 65 -0.81 7.24 -7.20
C VAL A 65 0.56 7.07 -6.56
N ASP A 66 1.24 8.18 -6.29
CA ASP A 66 2.54 8.09 -5.63
C ASP A 66 2.37 7.59 -4.18
N GLN A 67 1.42 8.14 -3.45
CA GLN A 67 1.15 7.79 -2.04
C GLN A 67 -0.34 7.61 -1.81
N CYS A 68 -0.71 6.79 -0.81
CA CYS A 68 -2.11 6.64 -0.48
C CYS A 68 -2.71 7.96 0.04
N PRO A 69 -3.91 8.34 -0.44
CA PRO A 69 -4.52 9.60 -0.03
C PRO A 69 -4.84 9.64 1.48
N ALA A 70 -4.99 10.83 2.03
CA ALA A 70 -5.47 10.98 3.39
C ALA A 70 -6.96 10.55 3.51
N GLY A 71 -7.43 10.38 4.75
CA GLY A 71 -8.84 10.11 5.03
C GLY A 71 -9.20 8.63 5.10
N ALA A 72 -8.23 7.73 5.20
CA ALA A 72 -8.48 6.36 5.63
C ALA A 72 -9.04 6.38 7.06
N PHE A 73 -9.95 5.47 7.41
CA PHE A 73 -10.39 5.32 8.81
C PHE A 73 -9.44 4.40 9.60
N GLY A 74 -8.58 3.67 8.89
CA GLY A 74 -7.61 2.76 9.45
C GLY A 74 -6.55 2.37 8.43
N VAL A 75 -5.33 2.14 8.90
CA VAL A 75 -4.19 1.73 8.08
C VAL A 75 -3.58 0.48 8.69
N CYS A 76 -3.52 -0.60 7.91
CA CYS A 76 -2.70 -1.75 8.27
C CYS A 76 -1.28 -1.51 7.79
N SER A 77 -0.41 -1.06 8.68
CA SER A 77 0.97 -0.74 8.33
C SER A 77 1.88 -1.97 8.37
N ASN A 78 2.85 -2.02 7.46
CA ASN A 78 3.88 -3.05 7.38
C ASN A 78 3.29 -4.47 7.23
N ALA A 79 2.11 -4.56 6.63
CA ALA A 79 1.38 -5.79 6.36
C ALA A 79 2.23 -6.71 5.48
N HIS A 80 2.41 -7.95 5.94
CA HIS A 80 3.04 -9.01 5.19
C HIS A 80 2.12 -9.49 4.07
N VAL A 81 2.71 -9.70 2.90
CA VAL A 81 2.04 -10.31 1.77
C VAL A 81 2.08 -11.83 1.93
N ASP A 82 0.91 -12.48 1.94
CA ASP A 82 0.82 -13.94 2.08
C ASP A 82 1.74 -14.68 1.10
N ASN A 83 2.53 -15.63 1.63
CA ASN A 83 3.48 -16.47 0.89
C ASN A 83 4.61 -15.73 0.15
N MET A 84 4.82 -14.43 0.41
CA MET A 84 5.87 -13.65 -0.25
C MET A 84 6.67 -12.84 0.76
N PRO A 85 7.97 -12.58 0.54
CA PRO A 85 8.83 -11.86 1.51
C PRO A 85 8.55 -10.34 1.58
N TYR A 86 7.42 -9.89 1.06
CA TYR A 86 7.14 -8.49 0.81
C TYR A 86 6.22 -7.88 1.86
N ARG A 87 6.26 -6.55 1.94
CA ARG A 87 5.47 -5.74 2.85
C ARG A 87 4.85 -4.54 2.13
N GLN A 88 3.68 -4.15 2.63
CA GLN A 88 2.93 -2.99 2.17
C GLN A 88 2.18 -2.32 3.32
N ASP A 89 1.74 -1.10 3.11
CA ASP A 89 0.70 -0.47 3.92
C ASP A 89 -0.64 -0.61 3.19
N ILE A 90 -1.74 -0.84 3.94
CA ILE A 90 -3.09 -0.97 3.39
C ILE A 90 -4.01 0.04 4.08
N HIS A 91 -4.53 0.99 3.32
CA HIS A 91 -5.39 2.07 3.79
C HIS A 91 -6.85 1.77 3.46
N TYR A 92 -7.74 1.87 4.44
CA TYR A 92 -9.16 1.57 4.28
C TYR A 92 -10.02 2.84 4.33
N TYR A 93 -10.86 3.10 3.30
CA TYR A 93 -11.65 4.34 3.15
C TYR A 93 -13.17 4.14 3.24
N GLY A 94 -13.63 2.94 3.56
CA GLY A 94 -15.04 2.59 3.75
C GLY A 94 -15.61 3.03 5.11
N VAL A 95 -16.42 2.16 5.74
CA VAL A 95 -17.12 2.48 6.99
C VAL A 95 -16.24 2.16 8.19
N ALA A 96 -16.09 3.11 9.11
CA ALA A 96 -15.21 2.95 10.27
C ALA A 96 -15.56 1.76 11.18
N THR A 97 -16.81 1.29 11.18
CA THR A 97 -17.24 0.10 11.93
C THR A 97 -16.57 -1.18 11.44
N ASP A 98 -16.11 -1.22 10.18
CA ASP A 98 -15.42 -2.37 9.61
C ASP A 98 -14.05 -2.60 10.26
N ALA A 99 -13.50 -1.60 10.97
CA ALA A 99 -12.30 -1.74 11.78
C ALA A 99 -12.39 -2.90 12.78
N ALA A 100 -13.59 -3.23 13.28
CA ALA A 100 -13.80 -4.38 14.17
C ALA A 100 -13.38 -5.72 13.55
N TYR A 101 -13.39 -5.83 12.22
CA TYR A 101 -12.96 -7.00 11.47
C TYR A 101 -11.58 -6.83 10.86
N LEU A 102 -11.28 -5.63 10.35
CA LEU A 102 -10.03 -5.34 9.64
C LEU A 102 -8.83 -5.21 10.57
N GLN A 103 -8.99 -4.66 11.78
CA GLN A 103 -7.92 -4.59 12.76
C GLN A 103 -7.36 -5.97 13.16
N PRO A 104 -8.19 -6.93 13.64
CA PRO A 104 -7.66 -8.24 14.00
C PRO A 104 -7.09 -8.98 12.79
N PHE A 105 -7.66 -8.81 11.60
CA PHE A 105 -7.09 -9.37 10.37
C PHE A 105 -5.69 -8.80 10.09
N CYS A 106 -5.53 -7.49 10.18
CA CYS A 106 -4.23 -6.83 9.99
C CYS A 106 -3.16 -7.39 10.92
N GLU A 107 -3.47 -7.43 12.22
CA GLU A 107 -2.51 -7.78 13.26
C GLU A 107 -2.20 -9.28 13.27
N GLN A 108 -3.22 -10.14 13.13
CA GLN A 108 -3.08 -11.58 13.29
C GLN A 108 -2.74 -12.30 11.99
N ARG A 109 -3.36 -11.90 10.87
CA ARG A 109 -3.18 -12.58 9.59
C ARG A 109 -2.07 -11.94 8.79
N SER A 110 -2.16 -10.63 8.55
CA SER A 110 -1.16 -9.90 7.78
C SER A 110 0.07 -9.54 8.60
N GLN A 111 0.12 -9.82 9.90
CA GLN A 111 1.28 -9.51 10.76
C GLN A 111 1.73 -8.04 10.66
N GLY A 112 0.76 -7.15 10.42
CA GLY A 112 0.94 -5.71 10.36
C GLY A 112 0.68 -5.04 11.70
N THR A 113 0.77 -3.72 11.72
CA THR A 113 0.38 -2.87 12.85
C THR A 113 -0.80 -2.02 12.45
N TRP A 114 -1.89 -2.09 13.20
CA TRP A 114 -3.05 -1.24 12.96
C TRP A 114 -2.79 0.18 13.45
N LEU A 115 -2.92 1.15 12.56
CA LEU A 115 -2.83 2.57 12.85
C LEU A 115 -4.21 3.21 12.64
N LYS A 116 -4.61 4.02 13.62
CA LYS A 116 -5.70 4.97 13.44
C LYS A 116 -5.06 6.27 12.96
N PRO A 117 -5.29 6.68 11.70
CA PRO A 117 -4.69 7.89 11.13
C PRO A 117 -5.23 9.18 11.77
#